data_AF-A0A6A0H2L7-F1
#
_entry.id   AF-A0A6A0H2L7-F1
#
_cell.length_a   1.000
_cell.length_b   1.000
_cell.length_c   1.000
_cell.angle_alpha   90.00
_cell.angle_beta   90.00
_cell.angle_gamma   90.00
#
_symmetry.space_group_name_H-M   'P 1'
#
loop_
_entity.id
_entity.type
_entity.pdbx_description
1 polymer ?
#
loop_
_entity_poly.entity_id
_entity_poly.type
_entity_poly.pdbx_seq_one_letter_code
_entity_poly.pdbx_strand_id
1 'polypeptide(L)'
;MVHDLLQKGADRRRKGRTHLNQQSSRSHTIFTVIFGMNTKDEEELSKTGLLRLVDLAGSEKMDQHPARETISINGTLSSLGRVVQSLVAGASHVPYR
;
A
#
# COMPACT_ATOMS: atom_id res chain seq x y z
N MET A 1 10.74 7.32 19.92
CA MET A 1 9.32 7.72 19.74
C MET A 1 8.77 7.39 18.35
N VAL A 2 9.21 8.02 17.25
CA VAL A 2 8.69 7.70 15.90
C VAL A 2 9.20 6.33 15.40
N HIS A 3 10.47 6.02 15.67
CA HIS A 3 11.08 4.74 15.32
C HIS A 3 10.32 3.54 15.95
N ASP A 4 9.89 3.68 17.20
CA ASP A 4 9.17 2.61 17.92
C ASP A 4 7.77 2.37 17.35
N LEU A 5 7.11 3.43 16.87
CA LEU A 5 5.82 3.34 16.17
C LEU A 5 5.97 2.65 14.80
N LEU A 6 7.04 2.97 14.06
CA LEU A 6 7.37 2.30 12.80
C LEU A 6 7.66 0.82 13.02
N GLN A 7 8.41 0.48 14.07
CA GLN A 7 8.72 -0.91 14.42
C GLN A 7 7.45 -1.69 14.80
N LYS A 8 6.59 -1.13 15.66
CA LYS A 8 5.28 -1.75 15.99
C LYS A 8 4.39 -1.95 14.76
N GLY A 9 4.42 -1.02 13.80
CA GLY A 9 3.73 -1.15 12.52
C GLY A 9 4.29 -2.29 11.67
N ALA A 10 5.62 -2.38 11.57
CA ALA A 10 6.31 -3.45 10.86
C ALA A 10 6.05 -4.84 11.47
N ASP A 11 5.97 -4.93 12.81
CA ASP A 11 5.72 -6.18 13.52
C ASP A 11 4.26 -6.66 13.38
N ARG A 12 3.30 -5.73 13.25
CA ARG A 12 1.88 -6.04 12.99
C ARG A 12 1.60 -6.45 11.54
N ARG A 13 2.56 -6.29 10.64
CA ARG A 13 2.45 -6.79 9.26
C ARG A 13 2.34 -8.32 9.29
N ARG A 14 1.26 -8.87 8.73
CA ARG A 14 1.00 -10.32 8.67
C ARG A 14 2.08 -11.01 7.83
N LYS A 15 3.03 -11.72 8.47
CA LYS A 15 4.04 -12.55 7.80
C LYS A 15 3.50 -13.96 7.58
N GLY A 16 2.93 -14.22 6.40
CA GLY A 16 2.57 -15.58 6.00
C GLY A 16 3.82 -16.35 5.56
N ARG A 17 4.31 -17.30 6.36
CA ARG A 17 5.45 -18.17 6.01
C ARG A 17 4.99 -19.27 5.06
N THR A 18 5.52 -19.31 3.84
CA THR A 18 5.58 -20.54 3.03
C THR A 18 6.98 -20.72 2.46
N HIS A 19 7.36 -21.98 2.25
CA HIS A 19 8.72 -22.49 2.05
C HIS A 19 9.45 -21.97 0.79
N LEU A 20 8.83 -21.09 0.00
CA LEU A 20 9.37 -20.52 -1.25
C LEU A 20 9.52 -19.00 -1.24
N ASN A 21 9.07 -18.28 -0.20
CA ASN A 21 9.23 -16.82 -0.15
C ASN A 21 9.24 -16.32 1.30
N GLN A 22 10.45 -16.08 1.83
CA GLN A 22 10.70 -16.14 3.26
C GLN A 22 10.42 -14.84 4.04
N GLN A 23 10.14 -13.68 3.42
CA GLN A 23 10.11 -12.45 4.23
C GLN A 23 9.15 -11.30 3.88
N SER A 24 8.63 -11.11 2.65
CA SER A 24 7.85 -9.88 2.39
C SER A 24 6.92 -9.86 1.17
N SER A 25 6.94 -10.88 0.32
CA SER A 25 6.52 -10.75 -1.09
C SER A 25 5.03 -10.97 -1.38
N ARG A 26 4.22 -11.30 -0.38
CA ARG A 26 2.86 -11.86 -0.61
C ARG A 26 1.68 -11.07 -0.02
N SER A 27 1.93 -9.87 0.51
CA SER A 27 0.84 -9.00 0.99
C SER A 27 1.16 -7.53 0.75
N HIS A 28 0.14 -6.77 0.32
CA HIS A 28 0.18 -5.31 0.26
C HIS A 28 -0.02 -4.73 1.66
N THR A 29 0.66 -3.63 1.97
CA THR A 29 0.52 -2.93 3.25
C THR A 29 0.40 -1.43 3.00
N ILE A 30 -0.60 -0.80 3.60
CA ILE A 30 -0.76 0.65 3.61
C ILE A 30 -0.56 1.11 5.05
N PHE A 31 0.55 1.79 5.31
CA PHE A 31 0.81 2.42 6.60
C PHE A 31 0.53 3.91 6.51
N THR A 32 -0.43 4.39 7.28
CA THR A 32 -0.85 5.80 7.25
C THR A 32 -0.37 6.50 8.51
N VAL A 33 0.41 7.56 8.33
CA VAL A 33 0.80 8.49 9.39
C VAL A 33 -0.01 9.77 9.23
N ILE A 34 -0.76 10.13 10.26
CA ILE A 34 -1.48 11.40 10.35
C ILE A 34 -0.75 12.23 11.39
N PHE A 35 -0.38 13.47 11.05
CA PHE A 35 0.32 14.36 11.95
C PHE A 35 -0.25 15.77 11.87
N GLY A 36 -0.31 16.46 13.01
CA GLY A 36 -0.74 17.86 13.10
C GLY A 36 0.45 18.77 13.38
N MET A 37 0.46 19.96 12.79
CA MET A 37 1.38 21.04 13.14
C MET A 37 0.58 22.20 13.72
N ASN A 38 0.90 22.55 14.97
CA ASN A 38 0.37 23.74 15.62
C ASN A 38 1.43 24.84 15.52
N THR A 39 1.12 25.93 14.81
CA THR A 39 1.92 27.15 14.83
C THR A 39 1.61 27.92 16.11
N LYS A 40 2.65 28.40 16.81
CA LYS A 40 2.50 29.09 18.10
C LYS A 40 1.95 30.51 17.97
N ASP A 41 1.99 31.08 16.78
CA ASP A 41 1.46 32.42 16.51
C ASP A 41 0.02 32.29 15.98
N GLU A 42 -0.89 32.68 16.88
CA GLU A 42 -2.22 33.27 16.72
C GLU A 42 -3.15 32.75 15.58
N GLU A 43 -4.28 32.17 16.03
CA GLU A 43 -5.59 32.02 15.37
C GLU A 43 -5.77 31.33 14.01
N GLU A 44 -4.74 31.03 13.21
CA GLU A 44 -4.98 30.48 11.86
C GLU A 44 -4.35 29.10 11.57
N LEU A 45 -5.23 28.09 11.50
CA LEU A 45 -5.08 26.81 10.80
C LEU A 45 -4.09 25.80 11.41
N SER A 46 -4.60 24.90 12.26
CA SER A 46 -3.93 23.62 12.55
C SER A 46 -3.76 22.82 11.25
N LYS A 47 -2.52 22.68 10.77
CA LYS A 47 -2.24 21.95 9.54
C LYS A 47 -2.21 20.47 9.84
N THR A 48 -3.09 19.70 9.22
CA THR A 48 -3.05 18.23 9.27
C THR A 48 -2.37 17.68 8.02
N GLY A 49 -1.25 17.00 8.21
CA GLY A 49 -0.56 16.23 7.19
C GLY A 49 -0.97 14.76 7.23
N LEU A 50 -1.05 14.15 6.05
CA LEU A 50 -1.30 12.72 5.88
C LEU A 50 -0.24 12.13 4.97
N LEU A 51 0.57 11.22 5.51
CA LEU A 51 1.59 10.47 4.80
C LEU A 51 1.17 9.00 4.67
N ARG A 52 1.07 8.48 3.44
CA ARG A 52 0.80 7.06 3.16
C ARG A 52 2.09 6.41 2.68
N LEU A 53 2.62 5.48 3.47
CA LEU A 53 3.69 4.58 3.08
C LEU A 53 3.05 3.29 2.57
N VAL A 54 3.09 3.11 1.25
CA VAL A 54 2.48 1.95 0.58
C VAL A 54 3.58 0.98 0.18
N ASP A 55 3.49 -0.25 0.65
CA ASP A 55 4.32 -1.37 0.21
C ASP A 55 3.45 -2.34 -0.58
N LEU A 56 3.85 -2.66 -1.80
CA LEU A 56 3.12 -3.55 -2.69
C LEU A 56 3.85 -4.88 -2.85
N ALA A 57 3.09 -5.96 -2.89
CA ALA A 57 3.60 -7.27 -3.27
C ALA A 57 4.15 -7.25 -4.71
N GLY A 58 5.03 -8.21 -5.03
CA GLY A 58 5.64 -8.33 -6.35
C GLY A 58 4.65 -8.89 -7.39
N SER A 59 4.73 -8.39 -8.63
CA SER A 59 4.05 -8.99 -9.77
C SER A 59 4.83 -10.21 -10.25
N GLU A 60 4.48 -11.40 -9.75
CA GLU A 60 5.15 -12.65 -10.13
C GLU A 60 4.60 -13.18 -11.46
N LYS A 61 5.44 -13.81 -12.29
CA LYS A 61 4.96 -14.50 -13.49
C LYS A 61 4.13 -15.73 -13.09
N MET A 62 3.01 -15.94 -13.78
CA MET A 62 2.18 -17.13 -13.56
C MET A 62 2.84 -18.36 -14.19
N ASP A 63 2.89 -19.46 -13.46
CA ASP A 63 3.23 -20.78 -13.99
C ASP A 63 1.97 -21.45 -14.61
N GLN A 64 2.08 -22.71 -15.06
CA GLN A 64 0.95 -23.43 -15.65
C GLN A 64 -0.18 -23.70 -14.64
N HIS A 65 0.11 -23.72 -13.33
CA HIS A 65 -0.85 -24.00 -12.26
C HIS A 65 -0.67 -23.05 -11.08
N PRO A 66 -1.07 -21.77 -11.25
CA PRO A 66 -0.75 -20.75 -10.26
C PRO A 66 -1.54 -20.92 -8.98
N ALA A 67 -0.86 -20.70 -7.85
CA ALA A 67 -1.51 -20.63 -6.57
C ALA A 67 -2.56 -19.51 -6.55
N ARG A 68 -3.69 -19.75 -5.87
CA ARG A 68 -4.77 -18.75 -5.69
C ARG A 68 -4.27 -17.41 -5.16
N GLU A 69 -3.24 -17.45 -4.31
CA GLU A 69 -2.59 -16.27 -3.75
C GLU A 69 -1.92 -15.41 -4.84
N THR A 70 -1.14 -16.02 -5.75
CA THR A 70 -0.48 -15.33 -6.86
C THR A 70 -1.50 -14.69 -7.81
N ILE A 71 -2.61 -15.39 -8.09
CA ILE A 71 -3.72 -14.84 -8.88
C ILE A 71 -4.29 -13.59 -8.21
N SER A 72 -4.51 -13.65 -6.88
CA SER A 72 -5.07 -12.54 -6.12
C SER A 72 -4.14 -11.32 -6.11
N ILE A 73 -2.84 -11.53 -5.88
CA ILE A 73 -1.81 -10.47 -5.87
C ILE A 73 -1.69 -9.81 -7.25
N ASN A 74 -1.59 -10.61 -8.32
CA ASN A 74 -1.49 -10.05 -9.66
C ASN A 74 -2.79 -9.35 -10.09
N GLY A 75 -3.94 -9.83 -9.59
CA GLY A 75 -5.24 -9.20 -9.80
C GLY A 75 -5.30 -7.77 -9.24
N THR A 76 -4.91 -7.57 -7.97
CA THR A 76 -4.91 -6.23 -7.34
C THR A 76 -3.94 -5.28 -8.04
N LEU A 77 -2.74 -5.75 -8.42
CA LEU A 77 -1.77 -4.97 -9.18
C LEU A 77 -2.27 -4.61 -10.59
N SER A 78 -2.97 -5.52 -11.25
CA SER A 78 -3.57 -5.27 -12.56
C SER A 78 -4.68 -4.22 -12.48
N SER A 79 -5.53 -4.29 -11.46
CA SER A 79 -6.56 -3.26 -11.21
C SER A 79 -5.95 -1.88 -10.95
N LEU A 80 -4.86 -1.81 -10.18
CA LEU A 80 -4.11 -0.57 -10.00
C LEU A 80 -3.60 -0.03 -11.34
N GLY A 81 -3.02 -0.88 -12.19
CA GLY A 81 -2.56 -0.50 -13.53
C GLY A 81 -3.69 0.08 -14.40
N ARG A 82 -4.89 -0.50 -14.35
CA ARG A 82 -6.07 0.01 -15.09
C ARG A 82 -6.52 1.39 -14.61
N VAL A 83 -6.50 1.64 -13.30
CA VAL A 83 -6.79 2.95 -12.72
C VAL A 83 -5.79 3.99 -13.23
N VAL A 84 -4.49 3.68 -13.16
CA VAL A 84 -3.43 4.58 -13.63
C VAL A 84 -3.58 4.87 -15.12
N GLN A 85 -3.81 3.85 -15.95
CA GLN A 85 -4.02 4.02 -17.39
C GLN A 85 -5.23 4.90 -17.70
N SER A 86 -6.34 4.70 -16.99
CA SER A 86 -7.56 5.50 -17.19
C SER A 86 -7.35 6.97 -16.81
N LEU A 87 -6.59 7.23 -15.73
CA LEU A 87 -6.22 8.58 -15.31
C LEU A 87 -5.33 9.27 -16.34
N VAL A 88 -4.30 8.57 -16.83
CA VAL A 88 -3.39 9.09 -17.86
C VAL A 88 -4.13 9.38 -19.17
N ALA A 89 -5.09 8.53 -19.54
CA ALA A 89 -5.92 8.71 -20.73
C ALA A 89 -6.97 9.84 -20.60
N GLY A 90 -7.11 10.46 -19.42
CA GLY A 90 -8.15 11.46 -19.18
C GLY A 90 -9.57 10.90 -19.34
N ALA A 91 -9.75 9.61 -19.06
CA ALA A 91 -11.04 8.94 -19.24
C ALA A 91 -12.12 9.60 -18.38
N SER A 92 -13.34 9.72 -18.92
CA SER A 92 -14.48 10.26 -18.20
C SER A 92 -14.87 9.42 -16.97
N HIS A 93 -14.58 8.11 -17.02
CA HIS A 93 -14.77 7.18 -15.92
C HIS A 93 -13.46 6.46 -15.58
N VAL A 94 -13.11 6.43 -14.30
CA VAL A 94 -11.94 5.70 -13.77
C VAL A 94 -12.43 4.57 -12.85
N PRO A 95 -12.09 3.30 -13.14
CA PRO A 95 -12.64 2.14 -12.43
C PRO A 95 -11.87 1.89 -11.12
N TYR A 96 -12.20 2.64 -10.07
CA TYR A 96 -11.60 2.46 -8.74
C TYR A 96 -12.15 1.25 -7.95
N ARG A 97 -13.16 0.54 -8.48
CA ARG A 97 -13.86 -0.58 -7.82
C ARG A 97 -13.83 -1.83 -8.70
#